data_AF-A0A2Z6MBJ1-F1
#
_entry.id   AF-A0A2Z6MBJ1-F1
#
_cell.length_a   1.000
_cell.length_b   1.000
_cell.length_c   1.000
_cell.angle_alpha   90.00
_cell.angle_beta   90.00
_cell.angle_gamma   90.00
#
_symmetry.space_group_name_H-M   'P 1'
#
loop_
_entity.id
_entity.type
_entity.pdbx_description
1 polymer ?
#
loop_
_entity_poly.entity_id
_entity_poly.type
_entity_poly.pdbx_seq_one_letter_code
_entity_poly.pdbx_strand_id
1 'polypeptide(L)'
;MDCCAENVKVSDNPADKLVAVINENRTAHKDSSLFDNPGLACLALQYIKAYQGDCCAVGGSDAKKPSESQFAEEFAPSYGVKASTLGMYG
;
A
#
# COMPACT_ATOMS: atom_id res chain seq x y z
N MET A 1 -3.18 13.08 -12.11
CA MET A 1 -4.20 12.17 -11.57
C MET A 1 -3.81 11.89 -10.13
N ASP A 2 -4.23 12.79 -9.24
CA ASP A 2 -4.01 12.69 -7.81
C ASP A 2 -4.83 11.52 -7.28
N CYS A 3 -4.20 10.58 -6.59
CA CYS A 3 -4.83 9.36 -6.08
C CYS A 3 -5.96 9.60 -5.06
N CYS A 4 -6.26 10.87 -4.75
CA CYS A 4 -7.28 11.29 -3.79
C CYS A 4 -8.34 12.22 -4.40
N ALA A 5 -8.34 12.37 -5.72
CA ALA A 5 -9.48 12.98 -6.39
C ALA A 5 -10.62 11.95 -6.51
N GLU A 6 -11.56 12.08 -5.58
CA GLU A 6 -12.89 11.47 -5.53
C GLU A 6 -12.99 9.99 -5.12
N ASN A 7 -13.96 9.73 -4.23
CA ASN A 7 -14.44 8.41 -3.83
C ASN A 7 -15.14 7.70 -5.01
N VAL A 8 -14.43 7.49 -6.12
CA VAL A 8 -14.93 6.66 -7.20
C VAL A 8 -14.90 5.22 -6.68
N LYS A 9 -16.06 4.72 -6.26
CA LYS A 9 -16.27 3.29 -6.08
C LYS A 9 -16.07 2.63 -7.45
N VAL A 10 -14.86 2.13 -7.68
CA VAL A 10 -14.58 1.24 -8.80
C VAL A 10 -15.18 -0.10 -8.44
N SER A 11 -16.27 -0.49 -9.10
CA SER A 11 -16.77 -1.86 -9.03
C SER A 11 -15.77 -2.80 -9.70
N ASP A 12 -15.52 -3.97 -9.10
CA ASP A 12 -14.58 -4.98 -9.59
C ASP A 12 -13.10 -4.56 -9.62
N ASN A 13 -12.68 -3.73 -8.67
CA ASN A 13 -11.27 -3.42 -8.47
C ASN A 13 -10.47 -4.71 -8.14
N PRO A 14 -9.43 -5.06 -8.92
CA PRO A 14 -8.61 -6.23 -8.64
C PRO A 14 -8.00 -6.26 -7.22
N ALA A 15 -7.79 -5.10 -6.58
CA ALA A 15 -7.33 -5.05 -5.20
C ALA A 15 -8.35 -5.64 -4.22
N ASP A 16 -9.65 -5.54 -4.51
CA ASP A 16 -10.71 -6.08 -3.65
C ASP A 16 -10.63 -7.61 -3.56
N LYS A 17 -10.23 -8.27 -4.67
CA LYS A 17 -9.99 -9.72 -4.69
C LYS A 17 -8.81 -10.11 -3.81
N LEU A 18 -7.75 -9.31 -3.79
CA LEU A 18 -6.60 -9.54 -2.91
C LEU A 18 -6.99 -9.36 -1.44
N VAL A 19 -7.75 -8.30 -1.12
CA VAL A 19 -8.26 -8.08 0.25
C VAL A 19 -9.15 -9.24 0.69
N ALA A 20 -10.01 -9.75 -0.17
CA ALA A 20 -10.86 -10.91 0.11
C ALA A 20 -10.01 -12.15 0.46
N VAL A 21 -9.05 -12.53 -0.40
CA VAL A 21 -8.17 -13.70 -0.15
C VAL A 21 -7.35 -13.52 1.13
N ILE A 22 -6.82 -12.32 1.39
CA ILE A 22 -6.05 -12.05 2.62
C ILE A 22 -6.95 -12.19 3.85
N ASN A 23 -8.16 -11.64 3.83
CA ASN A 23 -9.09 -11.70 4.94
C ASN A 23 -9.65 -13.11 5.18
N GLU A 24 -9.88 -13.90 4.13
CA GLU A 24 -10.21 -15.32 4.26
C GLU A 24 -9.11 -16.07 5.00
N ASN A 25 -7.84 -15.85 4.64
CA ASN A 25 -6.72 -16.48 5.35
C ASN A 25 -6.63 -15.99 6.81
N ARG A 26 -6.70 -14.69 7.07
CA ARG A 26 -6.63 -14.13 8.44
C ARG A 26 -7.73 -14.70 9.35
N THR A 27 -8.96 -14.69 8.86
CA THR A 27 -10.11 -15.16 9.64
C THR A 27 -10.10 -16.68 9.84
N ALA A 28 -9.55 -17.46 8.91
CA ALA A 28 -9.27 -18.89 9.11
C ALA A 28 -8.29 -19.13 10.28
N HIS A 29 -7.37 -18.19 10.50
CA HIS A 29 -6.44 -18.18 11.63
C HIS A 29 -6.95 -17.39 12.86
N LYS A 30 -8.24 -17.04 12.90
CA LYS A 30 -8.92 -16.28 13.98
C LYS A 30 -8.42 -14.84 14.17
N ASP A 31 -7.70 -14.29 13.21
CA ASP A 31 -7.35 -12.88 13.18
C ASP A 31 -8.52 -12.03 12.64
N SER A 32 -8.59 -10.77 13.07
CA SER A 32 -9.57 -9.80 12.57
C SER A 32 -9.34 -9.45 11.10
N SER A 33 -10.41 -9.21 10.35
CA SER A 33 -10.35 -8.70 8.98
C SER A 33 -9.66 -7.34 8.90
N LEU A 34 -8.89 -7.14 7.84
CA LEU A 34 -8.37 -5.85 7.41
C LEU A 34 -9.47 -5.05 6.71
N PHE A 35 -9.35 -3.73 6.77
CA PHE A 35 -10.22 -2.79 6.10
C PHE A 35 -9.42 -1.86 5.19
N ASP A 36 -10.09 -1.31 4.17
CA ASP A 36 -9.45 -0.42 3.21
C ASP A 36 -9.02 0.88 3.87
N ASN A 37 -7.78 1.31 3.59
CA ASN A 37 -7.26 2.59 4.00
C ASN A 37 -6.88 3.41 2.75
N PRO A 38 -7.61 4.50 2.42
CA PRO A 38 -7.33 5.31 1.24
C PRO A 38 -5.91 5.88 1.18
N GLY A 39 -5.32 6.21 2.33
CA GLY A 39 -3.94 6.67 2.43
C GLY A 39 -2.93 5.60 2.02
N LEU A 40 -3.10 4.36 2.51
CA LEU A 40 -2.27 3.22 2.12
C LEU A 40 -2.46 2.84 0.65
N ALA A 41 -3.69 2.94 0.13
CA ALA A 41 -3.98 2.72 -1.29
C ALA A 41 -3.25 3.74 -2.17
N CYS A 42 -3.27 5.02 -1.79
CA CYS A 42 -2.54 6.08 -2.47
C CYS A 42 -1.02 5.82 -2.43
N LEU A 43 -0.49 5.48 -1.26
CA LEU A 43 0.92 5.15 -1.07
C LEU A 43 1.37 4.03 -2.02
N ALA A 44 0.61 2.94 -2.10
CA ALA A 44 0.89 1.82 -2.98
C ALA A 44 0.89 2.24 -4.46
N LEU A 45 -0.07 3.06 -4.86
CA LEU A 45 -0.17 3.56 -6.23
C LEU A 45 0.99 4.49 -6.60
N GLN A 46 1.40 5.38 -5.70
CA GLN A 46 2.55 6.27 -5.91
C GLN A 46 3.85 5.47 -6.03
N TYR A 47 4.02 4.43 -5.22
CA TYR A 47 5.13 3.50 -5.31
C TYR A 47 5.18 2.79 -6.67
N ILE A 48 4.05 2.19 -7.10
CA ILE A 48 3.97 1.51 -8.41
C ILE A 48 4.29 2.48 -9.55
N LYS A 49 3.78 3.72 -9.51
CA LYS A 49 4.05 4.74 -10.53
C LYS A 49 5.53 5.13 -10.57
N ALA A 50 6.19 5.30 -9.42
CA ALA A 50 7.58 5.70 -9.36
C ALA A 50 8.52 4.70 -10.04
N TYR A 51 8.22 3.41 -9.93
CA TYR A 51 9.00 2.33 -10.55
C TYR A 51 8.36 1.75 -11.80
N GLN A 52 7.25 2.32 -12.29
CA GLN A 52 6.51 1.86 -13.47
C GLN A 52 6.11 0.37 -13.42
N GLY A 53 5.94 -0.19 -12.22
CA GLY A 53 5.71 -1.62 -12.02
C GLY A 53 6.92 -2.53 -12.29
N ASP A 54 8.13 -1.98 -12.44
CA ASP A 54 9.35 -2.77 -12.57
C ASP A 54 9.77 -3.39 -11.24
N CYS A 55 9.48 -4.68 -11.07
CA CYS A 55 9.86 -5.45 -9.89
C CYS A 55 11.38 -5.52 -9.68
N CYS A 56 12.19 -5.44 -10.75
CA CYS A 56 13.65 -5.47 -10.64
C CYS A 56 14.22 -4.16 -10.09
N ALA A 57 13.49 -3.04 -10.23
CA ALA A 57 13.92 -1.75 -9.68
C ALA A 57 13.83 -1.68 -8.15
N VAL A 58 13.03 -2.55 -7.53
CA VAL A 58 12.66 -2.46 -6.11
C VAL A 58 13.16 -3.60 -5.24
N GLY A 59 13.80 -4.62 -5.82
CA GLY A 59 14.39 -5.76 -5.12
C GLY A 59 15.87 -5.95 -5.43
N GLY A 60 16.59 -6.63 -4.55
CA GLY A 60 18.02 -6.91 -4.70
C GLY A 60 18.95 -5.89 -4.02
N SER A 61 20.26 -6.02 -4.22
CA SER A 61 21.28 -5.18 -3.59
C SER A 61 21.26 -3.72 -4.07
N ASP A 62 20.81 -3.50 -5.30
CA ASP A 62 20.73 -2.16 -5.93
C ASP A 62 19.29 -1.63 -5.98
N ALA A 63 18.44 -2.09 -5.05
CA ALA A 63 17.05 -1.69 -4.97
C ALA A 63 16.93 -0.17 -4.77
N LYS A 64 16.09 0.45 -5.59
CA LYS A 64 15.77 1.89 -5.49
C LYS A 64 14.67 2.18 -4.47
N LYS A 65 14.13 1.15 -3.81
CA LYS A 65 13.12 1.29 -2.75
C LYS A 65 13.73 2.11 -1.60
N PRO A 66 13.07 3.18 -1.14
CA PRO A 66 13.54 3.95 0.01
C PRO A 66 13.55 3.12 1.29
N SER A 67 14.26 3.59 2.31
CA SER A 67 14.18 3.00 3.65
C SER A 67 12.75 3.09 4.21
N GLU A 68 12.38 2.16 5.10
CA GLU A 68 11.04 2.16 5.73
C GLU A 68 10.71 3.50 6.43
N SER A 69 11.72 4.17 7.00
CA SER A 69 11.56 5.48 7.62
C SER A 69 11.27 6.61 6.63
N GLN A 70 11.70 6.48 5.37
CA GLN A 70 11.47 7.49 4.32
C GLN A 70 10.26 7.15 3.44
N PHE A 71 9.79 5.90 3.48
CA PHE A 71 8.79 5.38 2.56
C PHE A 71 7.46 6.15 2.58
N ALA A 72 6.94 6.43 3.78
CA ALA A 72 5.70 7.22 3.92
C ALA A 72 5.87 8.66 3.45
N GLU A 73 7.03 9.28 3.71
CA GLU A 73 7.31 10.67 3.36
C GLU A 73 7.49 10.84 1.84
N GLU A 74 8.05 9.84 1.17
CA GLU A 74 8.28 9.90 -0.27
C GLU A 74 7.00 9.62 -1.08
N PHE A 75 6.17 8.66 -0.63
CA PHE A 75 5.01 8.23 -1.41
C PHE A 75 3.65 8.68 -0.86
N ALA A 76 3.58 9.19 0.37
CA ALA A 76 2.33 9.63 0.97
C ALA A 76 2.40 10.88 1.90
N PRO A 77 3.21 11.92 1.60
CA PRO A 77 3.43 13.05 2.51
C PRO A 77 2.17 13.86 2.85
N SER A 78 1.15 13.82 1.98
CA SER A 78 -0.11 14.57 2.11
C SER A 78 -1.35 13.70 2.39
N TYR A 79 -1.18 12.39 2.61
CA TYR A 79 -2.29 11.43 2.63
C TYR A 79 -2.52 10.74 3.99
N GLY A 80 -2.01 11.35 5.06
CA GLY A 80 -2.29 10.91 6.45
C GLY A 80 -1.58 9.63 6.89
N VAL A 81 -0.75 9.03 6.03
CA VAL A 81 0.10 7.89 6.37
C VAL A 81 1.38 8.41 7.00
N LYS A 82 1.70 7.93 8.21
CA LYS A 82 2.94 8.29 8.90
C LYS A 82 3.90 7.12 8.87
N ALA A 83 5.21 7.37 8.80
CA ALA A 83 6.21 6.30 8.85
C ALA A 83 6.02 5.39 10.09
N SER A 84 5.63 5.95 11.24
CA SER A 84 5.32 5.21 12.47
C SER A 84 4.14 4.25 12.35
N THR A 85 3.28 4.39 11.34
CA THR A 85 2.16 3.47 11.06
C THR A 85 2.54 2.33 10.12
N LEU A 86 3.67 2.44 9.41
CA LEU A 86 4.18 1.41 8.50
C LEU A 86 5.13 0.43 9.21
N GLY A 87 5.55 0.75 10.44
CA GLY A 87 6.40 -0.12 11.25
C GLY A 87 6.28 0.19 12.74
N MET A 88 5.54 -0.67 13.44
CA MET A 88 5.92 -1.18 14.78
C MET A 88 5.15 -2.46 15.08
N TYR A 89 5.77 -3.60 14.74
CA TYR A 89 5.85 -4.75 15.63
C TYR A 89 7.28 -5.27 15.53
N GLY A 90 8.05 -5.05 16.58
CA GLY A 90 9.15 -5.96 16.93
C GLY A 90 8.59 -7.15 17.67
#